data_AF-A0A8H3M4Q9-F1
#
_entry.id   AF-A0A8H3M4Q9-F1
#
_cell.length_a   1.000
_cell.length_b   1.000
_cell.length_c   1.000
_cell.angle_alpha   90.00
_cell.angle_beta   90.00
_cell.angle_gamma   90.00
#
_symmetry.space_group_name_H-M   'P 1'
#
loop_
_entity.id
_entity.type
_entity.pdbx_description
1 polymer ?
#
loop_
_entity_poly.entity_id
_entity_poly.type
_entity_poly.pdbx_seq_one_letter_code
_entity_poly.pdbx_strand_id
1 'polypeptide(L)'
;MDRVTCRYIKRDGSICGGICTRTTGCARHWKLYEKNLKKRPCLVCGFPTDADSGYCTKYCSKYSAKYHAMNYRIRQKYGAEALQSRILSELSAEEEGIYSEDKSSSEILYKIMEEDLSLNE
;
A
#
# COMPACT_ATOMS: atom_id res chain seq x y z
N MET A 1 25.53 -4.19 46.71
CA MET A 1 24.45 -3.79 45.78
C MET A 1 23.19 -4.49 46.22
N ASP A 2 22.17 -3.70 46.54
CA ASP A 2 20.89 -4.23 47.00
C ASP A 2 20.26 -5.08 45.89
N ARG A 3 19.93 -6.32 46.25
CA ARG A 3 19.27 -7.25 45.35
C ARG A 3 17.78 -6.94 45.39
N VAL A 4 17.24 -6.51 44.26
CA VAL A 4 15.81 -6.27 44.06
C VAL A 4 15.20 -7.37 43.20
N THR A 5 13.90 -7.62 43.37
CA THR A 5 13.16 -8.54 42.52
C THR A 5 12.63 -7.81 41.29
N CYS A 6 12.76 -8.45 40.12
CA CYS A 6 12.26 -7.90 38.86
C CYS A 6 10.73 -7.86 38.88
N ARG A 7 10.18 -6.63 38.89
CA ARG A 7 8.73 -6.36 38.87
C ARG A 7 8.09 -6.37 37.48
N TYR A 8 8.80 -6.84 36.46
CA TYR A 8 8.26 -6.92 35.11
C TYR A 8 7.06 -7.87 35.07
N ILE A 9 5.92 -7.36 34.59
CA ILE A 9 4.68 -8.12 34.41
C ILE A 9 4.71 -8.74 33.02
N LYS A 10 4.65 -10.08 32.97
CA LYS A 10 4.60 -10.85 31.72
C LYS A 10 3.22 -10.74 31.08
N ARG A 11 3.11 -11.21 29.84
CA ARG A 11 1.85 -11.22 29.08
C ARG A 11 0.73 -12.01 29.78
N ASP A 12 1.07 -13.04 30.54
CA ASP A 12 0.14 -13.86 31.32
C ASP A 12 -0.26 -13.23 32.66
N GLY A 13 0.20 -12.00 32.95
CA GLY A 13 -0.03 -11.31 34.22
C GLY A 13 0.91 -11.73 35.35
N SER A 14 1.76 -12.74 35.15
CA SER A 14 2.70 -13.16 36.17
C SER A 14 3.87 -12.18 36.32
N ILE A 15 4.37 -12.00 37.55
CA ILE A 15 5.57 -11.20 37.80
C ILE A 15 6.80 -12.05 37.47
N CYS A 16 7.86 -11.42 36.93
CA CYS A 16 9.12 -12.11 36.65
C CYS A 16 9.77 -12.73 37.88
N GLY A 17 9.89 -11.96 38.97
CA GLY A 17 10.51 -12.40 40.22
C GLY A 17 12.03 -12.61 40.18
N GLY A 18 12.69 -12.45 39.03
CA GLY A 18 14.13 -12.67 38.89
C GLY A 18 14.95 -11.65 39.69
N ILE A 19 16.04 -12.09 40.32
CA ILE A 19 16.94 -11.21 41.07
C ILE A 19 17.66 -10.26 40.11
N CYS A 20 17.61 -8.96 40.40
CA CYS A 20 18.29 -7.93 39.62
C CYS A 20 18.80 -6.79 40.53
N THR A 21 19.62 -5.92 39.96
CA THR A 21 20.13 -4.71 40.63
C THR A 21 19.37 -3.44 40.23
N ARG A 22 18.60 -3.49 39.13
CA ARG A 22 17.82 -2.36 38.61
C ARG A 22 16.35 -2.52 38.98
N THR A 23 15.71 -1.41 39.36
CA THR A 23 14.27 -1.36 39.62
C THR A 23 13.43 -1.44 38.33
N THR A 24 14.01 -1.04 37.19
CA THR A 24 13.35 -1.06 35.87
C THR A 24 13.17 -2.48 35.30
N GLY A 25 13.92 -3.47 35.80
CA GLY A 25 13.81 -4.86 35.38
C GLY A 25 15.15 -5.58 35.29
N CYS A 26 15.11 -6.90 35.16
CA CYS A 26 16.30 -7.71 34.99
C CYS A 26 16.91 -7.54 33.59
N ALA A 27 18.20 -7.86 33.44
CA ALA A 27 18.94 -7.71 32.18
C ALA A 27 18.22 -8.39 30.99
N ARG A 28 17.60 -9.55 31.23
CA ARG A 28 16.80 -10.26 30.23
C ARG A 28 15.64 -9.40 29.70
N HIS A 29 14.92 -8.72 30.58
CA HIS A 29 13.79 -7.87 30.19
C HIS A 29 14.24 -6.56 29.55
N TRP A 30 15.36 -6.00 30.00
CA TRP A 30 15.94 -4.82 29.35
C TRP A 30 16.32 -5.11 27.89
N LYS A 31 16.99 -6.23 27.64
CA LYS A 31 17.33 -6.67 26.28
C LYS A 31 16.08 -6.96 25.44
N LEU A 32 15.00 -7.45 26.06
CA LEU A 32 13.73 -7.68 25.37
C LEU A 32 13.04 -6.35 25.02
N TYR A 33 13.07 -5.38 25.92
CA TYR A 33 12.52 -4.04 25.72
C TYR A 33 13.17 -3.33 24.53
N GLU A 34 14.51 -3.30 24.48
CA GLU A 34 15.25 -2.70 23.36
C GLU A 34 14.91 -3.34 22.01
N LYS A 35 14.77 -4.67 21.97
CA LYS A 35 14.32 -5.37 20.76
C LYS A 35 12.90 -5.02 20.36
N ASN A 36 12.02 -4.84 21.35
CA ASN A 36 10.61 -4.57 21.14
C ASN A 36 10.33 -3.12 20.72
N LEU A 37 11.19 -2.15 21.07
CA LEU A 37 11.05 -0.75 20.64
C LEU A 37 11.09 -0.58 19.12
N LYS A 38 11.80 -1.46 18.40
CA LYS A 38 11.88 -1.45 16.93
C LYS A 38 10.70 -2.15 16.27
N LYS A 39 9.88 -2.88 17.03
CA LYS A 39 8.75 -3.63 16.51
C LYS A 39 7.50 -2.76 16.49
N ARG A 40 6.67 -2.94 15.47
CA ARG A 40 5.36 -2.31 15.41
C ARG A 40 4.44 -2.90 16.48
N PRO A 41 3.52 -2.12 17.07
CA PRO A 41 2.54 -2.67 18.00
C PRO A 41 1.48 -3.49 17.27
N CYS A 42 0.95 -4.53 17.93
CA CYS A 42 -0.20 -5.28 17.45
C CYS A 42 -1.45 -4.37 17.38
N LEU A 43 -2.19 -4.43 16.28
CA LEU A 43 -3.39 -3.60 16.05
C LEU A 43 -4.55 -3.88 17.02
N VAL A 44 -4.52 -4.99 17.76
CA VAL A 44 -5.59 -5.37 18.71
C VAL A 44 -5.18 -5.16 20.16
N CYS A 45 -3.95 -5.55 20.54
CA CYS A 45 -3.53 -5.55 21.94
C CYS A 45 -2.28 -4.72 22.23
N GLY A 46 -1.76 -3.99 21.25
CA GLY A 46 -0.56 -3.16 21.40
C GLY A 46 0.76 -3.93 21.57
N PHE A 47 0.70 -5.26 21.74
CA PHE A 47 1.92 -6.05 22.00
C PHE A 47 2.88 -5.99 20.80
N PRO A 48 4.19 -5.75 21.01
CA PRO A 48 5.19 -5.68 19.95
C PRO A 48 5.19 -6.92 19.04
N THR A 49 5.06 -6.70 17.74
CA THR A 49 4.99 -7.76 16.72
C THR A 49 5.92 -7.47 15.56
N ASP A 50 6.51 -8.53 15.00
CA ASP A 50 7.29 -8.50 13.76
C ASP A 50 6.45 -8.87 12.53
N ALA A 51 5.24 -9.39 12.73
CA ALA A 51 4.37 -9.78 11.64
C ALA A 51 3.94 -8.59 10.77
N ASP A 52 4.06 -8.74 9.45
CA ASP A 52 3.64 -7.74 8.46
C ASP A 52 2.15 -7.45 8.49
N SER A 53 1.37 -8.45 8.90
CA SER A 53 -0.07 -8.32 9.08
C SER A 53 -0.48 -7.31 10.15
N GLY A 54 0.44 -6.90 11.02
CA GLY A 54 0.16 -6.04 12.17
C GLY A 54 -0.52 -6.76 13.34
N TYR A 55 -0.70 -8.09 13.27
CA TYR A 55 -1.29 -8.88 14.34
C TYR A 55 -0.24 -9.76 15.01
N CYS A 56 -0.19 -9.76 16.35
CA CYS A 56 0.68 -10.67 17.09
C CYS A 56 0.18 -12.12 16.98
N THR A 57 1.01 -13.08 17.38
CA THR A 57 0.72 -14.52 17.29
C THR A 57 -0.63 -14.95 17.89
N LYS A 58 -1.08 -14.27 18.96
CA LYS A 58 -2.39 -14.52 19.59
C LYS A 58 -3.58 -14.23 18.66
N TYR A 59 -3.46 -13.19 17.83
CA TYR A 59 -4.54 -12.72 16.96
C TYR A 59 -4.30 -13.05 15.49
N CYS A 60 -3.10 -13.53 15.14
CA CYS A 60 -2.71 -13.80 13.77
C CYS A 60 -3.70 -14.75 13.07
N SER A 61 -4.07 -15.88 13.68
CA SER A 61 -5.01 -16.84 13.08
C SER A 61 -6.41 -16.24 12.80
N LYS A 62 -6.88 -15.35 13.68
CA LYS A 62 -8.21 -14.74 13.58
C LYS A 62 -8.28 -13.64 12.53
N TYR A 63 -7.19 -12.89 12.32
CA TYR A 63 -7.19 -11.68 11.49
C TYR A 63 -6.30 -11.77 10.24
N SER A 64 -5.50 -12.82 10.09
CA SER A 64 -4.64 -13.03 8.90
C SER A 64 -5.48 -13.10 7.62
N ALA A 65 -6.59 -13.83 7.63
CA ALA A 65 -7.49 -13.92 6.48
C ALA A 65 -7.99 -12.54 6.03
N LYS A 66 -8.39 -11.68 6.99
CA LYS A 66 -8.81 -10.30 6.71
C LYS A 66 -7.67 -9.47 6.09
N TYR A 67 -6.46 -9.60 6.63
CA TYR A 67 -5.28 -8.93 6.09
C TYR A 67 -4.96 -9.38 4.65
N HIS A 68 -4.98 -10.68 4.37
CA HIS A 68 -4.70 -11.20 3.03
C HIS A 68 -5.80 -10.84 2.03
N ALA A 69 -7.08 -10.90 2.42
CA ALA A 69 -8.21 -10.50 1.58
C ALA A 69 -8.13 -9.00 1.22
N MET A 70 -7.80 -8.15 2.20
CA MET A 70 -7.61 -6.72 1.97
C MET A 70 -6.46 -6.47 0.98
N ASN A 71 -5.29 -7.07 1.20
CA ASN A 71 -4.15 -6.93 0.29
C ASN A 71 -4.42 -7.47 -1.12
N TYR A 72 -5.18 -8.56 -1.23
CA TYR A 72 -5.61 -9.09 -2.51
C TYR A 72 -6.46 -8.07 -3.27
N ARG A 73 -7.48 -7.48 -2.63
CA ARG A 73 -8.33 -6.44 -3.24
C ARG A 73 -7.53 -5.22 -3.67
N ILE A 74 -6.58 -4.78 -2.84
CA ILE A 74 -5.70 -3.65 -3.15
C ILE A 74 -4.87 -3.95 -4.41
N ARG A 75 -4.27 -5.14 -4.51
CA ARG A 75 -3.50 -5.55 -5.72
C ARG A 75 -4.37 -5.62 -6.97
N GLN A 76 -5.59 -6.16 -6.86
CA GLN A 76 -6.52 -6.19 -8.00
C GLN A 76 -6.86 -4.78 -8.47
N LYS A 77 -7.10 -3.84 -7.55
CA LYS A 77 -7.39 -2.45 -7.87
C LYS A 77 -6.23 -1.78 -8.61
N TYR A 78 -5.01 -1.86 -8.06
CA TYR A 78 -3.84 -1.29 -8.73
C TYR A 78 -3.54 -1.93 -10.10
N GLY A 79 -3.78 -3.24 -10.24
CA GLY A 79 -3.67 -3.92 -11.53
C GLY A 79 -4.68 -3.40 -12.56
N ALA A 80 -5.93 -3.18 -12.14
CA ALA A 80 -6.97 -2.62 -13.01
C ALA A 80 -6.68 -1.15 -13.39
N GLU A 81 -6.24 -0.33 -12.44
CA GLU A 81 -5.83 1.06 -12.70
C GLU A 81 -4.66 1.13 -13.68
N ALA A 82 -3.64 0.27 -13.51
CA ALA A 82 -2.52 0.21 -14.44
C ALA A 82 -2.93 -0.22 -15.86
N LEU A 83 -3.88 -1.15 -15.98
CA LEU A 83 -4.43 -1.57 -17.28
C LEU A 83 -5.21 -0.43 -17.94
N GLN A 84 -6.06 0.27 -17.18
CA GLN A 84 -6.81 1.42 -17.69
C GLN A 84 -5.88 2.52 -18.19
N SER A 85 -4.82 2.85 -17.43
CA SER A 85 -3.83 3.83 -17.87
C SER A 85 -3.14 3.42 -19.17
N ARG A 86 -2.84 2.12 -19.35
CA ARG A 86 -2.23 1.63 -20.58
C ARG A 86 -3.17 1.75 -21.78
N ILE A 87 -4.42 1.34 -21.62
CA ILE A 87 -5.46 1.49 -22.66
C ILE A 87 -5.63 2.96 -23.03
N LEU A 88 -5.67 3.86 -22.04
CA LEU A 88 -5.78 5.30 -22.29
C LEU A 88 -4.58 5.85 -23.08
N SER A 89 -3.36 5.40 -22.76
CA SER A 89 -2.15 5.78 -23.50
C SER A 89 -2.15 5.25 -24.94
N GLU A 90 -2.58 4.01 -25.16
CA GLU A 90 -2.69 3.41 -26.50
C GLU A 90 -3.71 4.17 -27.35
N LEU A 91 -4.92 4.43 -26.82
CA LEU A 91 -5.96 5.19 -27.53
C LEU A 91 -5.50 6.63 -27.86
N SER A 92 -4.79 7.29 -26.95
CA SER A 92 -4.24 8.63 -27.22
C SER A 92 -3.14 8.63 -28.30
N ALA A 93 -2.40 7.54 -28.44
CA ALA A 93 -1.38 7.40 -29.50
C ALA A 93 -2.02 7.11 -30.86
N GLU A 94 -3.18 6.45 -30.89
CA GLU A 94 -3.94 6.20 -32.11
C GLU A 94 -4.70 7.45 -32.60
N GLU A 95 -5.25 8.28 -31.69
CA GLU A 95 -5.87 9.56 -32.08
C GLU A 95 -4.86 10.56 -32.68
N GLU A 96 -3.63 10.61 -32.16
CA GLU A 96 -2.54 11.43 -32.73
C GLU A 96 -2.09 10.94 -34.13
N GLY A 97 -2.35 9.67 -34.49
CA GLY A 97 -2.05 9.10 -35.81
C GLY A 97 -3.12 9.37 -36.88
N ILE A 98 -4.36 9.67 -36.47
CA ILE A 98 -5.49 9.87 -37.39
C ILE A 98 -5.56 11.33 -37.91
N TYR A 99 -4.98 12.30 -37.19
CA TYR A 99 -5.03 13.72 -37.59
C TYR A 99 -4.19 14.09 -38.84
N SER A 100 -3.57 13.11 -39.50
CA SER A 100 -2.72 13.33 -40.69
C SER A 100 -3.35 12.98 -42.04
N GLU A 101 -4.48 12.26 -42.11
CA GLU A 101 -4.98 11.74 -43.41
C GLU A 101 -6.18 12.49 -44.01
N ASP A 102 -6.89 13.33 -43.27
CA ASP A 102 -8.13 13.98 -43.76
C ASP A 102 -7.97 15.42 -44.29
N LYS A 103 -6.75 15.87 -44.62
CA LYS A 103 -6.58 17.17 -45.30
C LYS A 103 -7.08 17.17 -46.75
N SER A 104 -7.17 15.99 -47.39
CA SER A 104 -7.56 15.88 -48.80
C SER A 104 -9.06 16.14 -49.00
N SER A 105 -9.93 15.69 -48.11
CA SER A 105 -11.38 15.77 -48.31
C SER A 105 -11.94 17.19 -48.15
N SER A 106 -11.39 17.99 -47.24
CA SER A 106 -11.82 19.40 -47.09
C SER A 106 -11.33 20.29 -48.21
N GLU A 107 -10.10 20.10 -48.71
CA GLU A 107 -9.57 20.87 -49.84
C GLU A 107 -10.29 20.57 -51.16
N ILE A 108 -10.78 19.33 -51.34
CA ILE A 108 -11.60 18.97 -52.51
C ILE A 108 -12.98 19.64 -52.45
N LEU A 109 -13.62 19.70 -51.27
CA LEU A 109 -14.92 20.37 -51.10
C LEU A 109 -14.85 21.88 -51.34
N TYR A 110 -13.80 22.55 -50.85
CA TYR A 110 -13.61 23.99 -51.12
C TYR A 110 -13.32 24.27 -52.60
N LYS A 111 -12.58 23.39 -53.30
CA LYS A 111 -12.33 23.55 -54.73
C LYS A 111 -13.57 23.36 -55.60
N ILE A 112 -14.44 22.41 -55.25
CA ILE A 112 -15.72 22.20 -55.98
C ILE A 112 -16.65 23.41 -55.80
N MET A 113 -16.65 24.04 -54.62
CA MET A 113 -17.48 25.23 -54.35
C MET A 113 -17.02 26.50 -55.09
N GLU A 114 -15.73 26.63 -55.41
CA GLU A 114 -15.21 27.80 -56.15
C GLU A 114 -15.42 27.69 -57.67
N GLU A 115 -15.44 26.48 -58.24
CA GLU A 115 -15.68 26.28 -59.68
C GLU A 115 -17.13 26.61 -60.09
N ASP A 116 -18.12 26.29 -59.25
CA ASP A 116 -19.55 26.55 -59.51
C ASP A 116 -19.91 28.06 -59.47
N LEU A 117 -19.09 28.89 -58.82
CA LEU A 117 -19.33 30.33 -58.73
C LEU A 117 -18.81 31.12 -59.95
N SER A 118 -18.00 30.49 -60.81
CA SER A 118 -17.37 31.13 -61.98
C SER A 118 -18.11 30.91 -63.31
N LEU A 119 -19.15 30.06 -63.34
CA LEU A 119 -19.96 29.76 -64.53
C LEU A 119 -21.27 30.54 -64.60
N ASN A 120 -21.48 31.49 -63.68
CA ASN A 120 -22.70 32.31 -63.57
C ASN A 120 -22.45 33.82 -63.80
N GLU A 121 -21.37 34.20 -64.50
CA GLU A 121 -21.22 35.53 -65.14
C GLU A 121 -21.04 35.41 -66.66
#